data_AF-A0A429E5U9-F1
#
_entry.id   AF-A0A429E5U9-F1
#
_cell.length_a   1.000
_cell.length_b   1.000
_cell.length_c   1.000
_cell.angle_alpha   90.00
_cell.angle_beta   90.00
_cell.angle_gamma   90.00
#
_symmetry.space_group_name_H-M   'P 1'
#
loop_
_entity.id
_entity.type
_entity.pdbx_description
1 polymer ?
#
loop_
_entity_poly.entity_id
_entity_poly.type
_entity_poly.pdbx_seq_one_letter_code
_entity_poly.pdbx_strand_id
1 'polypeptide(L)'
;MKTKLLLIVLALFVTTACSGEPSAAPATVTVTPSSSAPKAPAGPDAKTVAWLDGMCGAIYGYLKASNDYASKQRSGTEVTRNALKEELGIRAGFAGKVVDELTALPPSPIPGGDTVRKSLVDQYTAARDAANTGKQRLEKSGNSAAMDAAIQAMDATQKPITETPDLMPALTIDTQDLMAAAAEAKKCAAPH
;
A
#
# COMPACT_ATOMS: atom_id res chain seq x y z
N MET A 1 36.83 28.67 -3.04
CA MET A 1 37.66 27.60 -3.64
C MET A 1 37.01 27.18 -4.96
N LYS A 2 37.82 27.11 -6.02
CA LYS A 2 37.47 26.86 -7.43
C LYS A 2 37.65 25.37 -7.72
N THR A 3 36.67 24.70 -8.34
CA THR A 3 36.79 23.61 -9.37
C THR A 3 35.46 22.86 -9.48
N LYS A 4 34.96 22.36 -10.62
CA LYS A 4 35.19 22.55 -12.06
C LYS A 4 34.03 21.79 -12.77
N LEU A 5 33.51 22.37 -13.84
CA LEU A 5 32.59 21.77 -14.82
C LEU A 5 33.13 20.45 -15.39
N LEU A 6 32.25 19.53 -15.77
CA LEU A 6 32.39 18.76 -17.03
C LEU A 6 31.04 18.18 -17.51
N LEU A 7 30.50 18.84 -18.54
CA LEU A 7 29.49 18.37 -19.49
C LEU A 7 30.11 17.31 -20.40
N ILE A 8 29.38 16.23 -20.72
CA ILE A 8 29.66 15.38 -21.88
C ILE A 8 28.41 15.35 -22.75
N VAL A 9 28.50 16.07 -23.86
CA VAL A 9 27.63 16.00 -25.04
C VAL A 9 28.28 15.00 -25.99
N LEU A 10 27.53 14.03 -26.50
CA LEU A 10 27.99 13.16 -27.59
C LEU A 10 27.06 13.29 -28.79
N ALA A 11 27.63 13.72 -29.90
CA ALA A 11 26.98 14.04 -31.17
C ALA A 11 27.12 12.91 -32.20
N LEU A 12 26.06 12.73 -32.99
CA LEU A 12 25.97 12.49 -34.44
C LEU A 12 27.11 11.79 -35.23
N PHE A 13 26.74 10.74 -35.97
CA PHE A 13 27.26 10.32 -37.30
C PHE A 13 26.04 9.75 -38.08
N VAL A 14 25.50 10.32 -39.17
CA VAL A 14 25.96 10.58 -40.58
C VAL A 14 25.91 9.34 -41.52
N THR A 15 24.88 9.38 -42.39
CA THR A 15 24.64 8.88 -43.77
C THR A 15 25.49 7.80 -44.48
N THR A 16 24.81 6.91 -45.23
CA THR A 16 25.01 6.42 -46.65
C THR A 16 24.04 5.21 -46.83
N ALA A 17 23.42 4.84 -47.95
CA ALA A 17 23.84 4.75 -49.36
C ALA A 17 22.63 4.65 -50.35
N CYS A 18 22.97 4.70 -51.64
CA CYS A 18 22.20 4.96 -52.86
C CYS A 18 21.28 3.86 -53.45
N SER A 19 20.32 4.36 -54.24
CA SER A 19 19.87 3.98 -55.61
C SER A 19 19.44 2.56 -55.97
N GLY A 20 18.23 2.48 -56.55
CA GLY A 20 17.84 1.46 -57.52
C GLY A 20 16.34 1.46 -57.79
N GLU A 21 15.91 2.07 -58.91
CA GLU A 21 14.57 1.88 -59.48
C GLU A 21 14.70 1.02 -60.74
N PRO A 22 13.81 0.05 -60.93
CA PRO A 22 13.05 0.03 -62.18
C PRO A 22 11.54 -0.20 -61.97
N SER A 23 10.76 0.61 -62.69
CA SER A 23 9.31 0.53 -62.91
C SER A 23 8.82 -0.87 -63.36
N ALA A 24 7.75 -1.35 -62.72
CA ALA A 24 6.91 -2.43 -63.25
C ALA A 24 5.45 -2.36 -62.74
N ALA A 25 4.53 -2.20 -63.71
CA ALA A 25 3.09 -2.55 -63.77
C ALA A 25 2.08 -2.00 -62.72
N PRO A 26 0.88 -1.54 -63.15
CA PRO A 26 -0.19 -1.17 -62.24
C PRO A 26 -0.83 -2.45 -61.64
N ALA A 27 -0.49 -2.74 -60.38
CA ALA A 27 -1.19 -3.76 -59.61
C ALA A 27 -2.58 -3.24 -59.21
N THR A 28 -3.59 -4.05 -59.51
CA THR A 28 -5.00 -3.88 -59.15
C THR A 28 -5.13 -3.61 -57.65
N VAL A 29 -5.69 -2.45 -57.29
CA VAL A 29 -5.99 -2.09 -55.90
C VAL A 29 -7.11 -3.00 -55.42
N THR A 30 -6.74 -4.09 -54.75
CA THR A 30 -7.68 -4.83 -53.89
C THR A 30 -7.75 -4.05 -52.58
N VAL A 31 -8.86 -3.37 -52.35
CA VAL A 31 -9.16 -2.72 -51.07
C VAL A 31 -9.35 -3.83 -50.03
N THR A 32 -8.28 -4.15 -49.30
CA THR A 32 -8.36 -4.91 -48.06
C THR A 32 -9.11 -4.05 -47.04
N PRO A 33 -10.17 -4.53 -46.38
CA PRO A 33 -10.82 -3.78 -45.33
C PRO A 33 -9.81 -3.46 -44.23
N SER A 34 -9.84 -2.21 -43.77
CA SER A 34 -8.93 -1.61 -42.80
C SER A 34 -8.55 -2.58 -41.69
N SER A 35 -7.24 -2.77 -41.56
CA SER A 35 -6.58 -3.26 -40.37
C SER A 35 -7.20 -2.56 -39.15
N SER A 36 -7.90 -3.33 -38.32
CA SER A 36 -8.34 -2.89 -37.01
C SER A 36 -7.10 -2.37 -36.28
N ALA A 37 -7.07 -1.05 -36.03
CA ALA A 37 -6.04 -0.42 -35.22
C ALA A 37 -5.81 -1.26 -33.95
N PRO A 38 -4.56 -1.45 -33.51
CA PRO A 38 -4.30 -2.12 -32.25
C PRO A 38 -5.14 -1.44 -31.18
N LYS A 39 -6.08 -2.18 -30.60
CA LYS A 39 -6.84 -1.72 -29.45
C LYS A 39 -5.79 -1.29 -28.43
N ALA A 40 -5.84 -0.03 -27.99
CA ALA A 40 -4.96 0.44 -26.93
C ALA A 40 -4.95 -0.61 -25.81
N PRO A 41 -3.79 -0.90 -25.20
CA PRO A 41 -3.71 -1.90 -24.14
C PRO A 41 -4.86 -1.63 -23.17
N ALA A 42 -5.70 -2.64 -22.96
CA ALA A 42 -6.73 -2.51 -21.94
C ALA A 42 -6.01 -2.17 -20.64
N GLY A 43 -6.42 -1.10 -19.96
CA GLY A 43 -5.89 -0.74 -18.66
C GLY A 43 -6.02 -1.89 -17.65
N PRO A 44 -5.42 -1.76 -16.46
CA PRO A 44 -5.47 -2.79 -15.45
C PRO A 44 -6.91 -3.17 -15.11
N ASP A 45 -7.11 -4.45 -14.76
CA ASP A 45 -8.43 -4.98 -14.44
C ASP A 45 -9.10 -4.20 -13.30
N ALA A 46 -10.31 -3.69 -13.56
CA ALA A 46 -11.01 -2.81 -12.63
C ALA A 46 -11.33 -3.47 -11.27
N LYS A 47 -11.54 -4.79 -11.23
CA LYS A 47 -11.76 -5.51 -9.97
C LYS A 47 -10.47 -5.56 -9.15
N THR A 48 -9.35 -5.78 -9.81
CA THR A 48 -8.00 -5.77 -9.22
C THR A 48 -7.67 -4.39 -8.65
N VAL A 49 -7.92 -3.33 -9.42
CA VAL A 49 -7.75 -1.94 -8.95
C VAL A 49 -8.63 -1.67 -7.71
N ALA A 50 -9.91 -2.04 -7.75
CA ALA A 50 -10.82 -1.81 -6.63
C ALA A 50 -10.43 -2.61 -5.36
N TRP A 51 -9.95 -3.83 -5.54
CA TRP A 51 -9.49 -4.66 -4.42
C TRP A 51 -8.23 -4.09 -3.77
N LEU A 52 -7.25 -3.66 -4.59
CA LEU A 52 -6.03 -3.00 -4.10
C LEU A 52 -6.35 -1.67 -3.42
N ASP A 53 -7.25 -0.85 -3.98
CA ASP A 53 -7.69 0.40 -3.36
C ASP A 53 -8.29 0.16 -1.98
N GLY A 54 -9.11 -0.88 -1.83
CA GLY A 54 -9.68 -1.29 -0.56
C GLY A 54 -8.62 -1.73 0.46
N MET A 55 -7.69 -2.60 0.04
CA MET A 55 -6.61 -3.08 0.90
C MET A 55 -5.68 -1.95 1.36
N CYS A 56 -5.18 -1.13 0.43
CA CYS A 56 -4.33 0.01 0.76
C CYS A 56 -5.08 1.06 1.61
N GLY A 57 -6.36 1.28 1.32
CA GLY A 57 -7.21 2.20 2.09
C GLY A 57 -7.32 1.82 3.56
N ALA A 58 -7.45 0.53 3.86
CA ALA A 58 -7.49 0.06 5.24
C ALA A 58 -6.14 0.32 5.96
N ILE A 59 -5.03 -0.07 5.33
CA ILE A 59 -3.70 -0.01 5.94
C ILE A 59 -3.20 1.43 6.07
N TYR A 60 -3.25 2.22 5.00
CA TYR A 60 -2.81 3.62 5.03
C TYR A 60 -3.79 4.50 5.80
N GLY A 61 -5.08 4.14 5.84
CA GLY A 61 -6.04 4.77 6.74
C GLY A 61 -5.62 4.63 8.20
N TYR A 62 -5.14 3.45 8.60
CA TYR A 62 -4.60 3.22 9.93
C TYR A 62 -3.30 3.99 10.19
N LEU A 63 -2.33 3.96 9.26
CA LEU A 63 -1.09 4.72 9.42
C LEU A 63 -1.37 6.22 9.55
N LYS A 64 -2.27 6.75 8.72
CA LYS A 64 -2.69 8.15 8.80
C LYS A 64 -3.35 8.46 10.14
N ALA A 65 -4.32 7.64 10.59
CA ALA A 65 -5.01 7.86 11.85
C ALA A 65 -4.03 7.82 13.04
N SER A 66 -3.10 6.86 13.03
CA SER A 66 -2.04 6.73 14.04
C SER A 66 -1.13 7.97 14.07
N ASN A 67 -0.65 8.43 12.91
CA ASN A 67 0.23 9.60 12.79
C ASN A 67 -0.50 10.91 13.16
N ASP A 68 -1.71 11.11 12.67
CA ASP A 68 -2.56 12.25 13.00
C ASP A 68 -2.81 12.32 14.51
N TYR A 69 -2.99 11.17 15.16
CA TYR A 69 -3.16 11.09 16.60
C TYR A 69 -1.85 11.41 17.33
N ALA A 70 -0.74 10.77 16.94
CA ALA A 70 0.58 10.99 17.55
C ALA A 70 1.04 12.45 17.45
N SER A 71 0.82 13.11 16.30
CA SER A 71 1.20 14.51 16.09
C SER A 71 0.47 15.51 17.00
N LYS A 72 -0.69 15.13 17.54
CA LYS A 72 -1.49 15.95 18.46
C LYS A 72 -1.09 15.73 19.93
N GLN A 73 -0.33 14.67 20.22
CA GLN A 73 0.12 14.37 21.58
C GLN A 73 1.26 15.33 21.99
N ARG A 74 1.18 15.85 23.22
CA ARG A 74 2.24 16.70 23.78
C ARG A 74 3.34 15.85 24.40
N SER A 75 4.57 16.04 23.93
CA SER A 75 5.77 15.46 24.55
C SER A 75 5.94 15.91 26.00
N GLY A 76 6.45 15.02 26.86
CA GLY A 76 6.75 15.34 28.26
C GLY A 76 5.55 15.28 29.21
N THR A 77 4.38 14.82 28.72
CA THR A 77 3.21 14.57 29.57
C THR A 77 3.41 13.30 30.40
N GLU A 78 3.11 13.36 31.69
CA GLU A 78 3.15 12.19 32.58
C GLU A 78 2.14 11.13 32.14
N VAL A 79 2.59 9.88 32.00
CA VAL A 79 1.72 8.76 31.66
C VAL A 79 0.92 8.36 32.89
N THR A 80 -0.30 8.89 33.00
CA THR A 80 -1.25 8.47 34.03
C THR A 80 -1.97 7.19 33.61
N ARG A 81 -2.52 6.45 34.58
CA ARG A 81 -3.37 5.28 34.29
C ARG A 81 -4.54 5.64 33.35
N ASN A 82 -5.17 6.79 33.56
CA ASN A 82 -6.31 7.20 32.75
C ASN A 82 -5.87 7.51 31.32
N ALA A 83 -4.75 8.22 31.15
CA ALA A 83 -4.16 8.47 29.83
C ALA A 83 -3.82 7.15 29.12
N LEU A 84 -3.22 6.19 29.82
CA LEU A 84 -2.86 4.88 29.23
C LEU A 84 -4.09 4.05 28.83
N LYS A 85 -5.18 4.08 29.61
CA LYS A 85 -6.46 3.43 29.23
C LYS A 85 -7.06 4.04 27.97
N GLU A 86 -7.06 5.37 27.90
CA GLU A 86 -7.57 6.11 26.74
C GLU A 86 -6.76 5.77 25.49
N GLU A 87 -5.43 5.82 25.61
CA GLU A 87 -4.48 5.47 24.55
C GLU A 87 -4.72 4.05 24.01
N LEU A 88 -4.83 3.06 24.90
CA LEU A 88 -5.11 1.67 24.51
C LEU A 88 -6.49 1.54 23.83
N GLY A 89 -7.50 2.29 24.30
CA GLY A 89 -8.81 2.31 23.66
C GLY A 89 -8.77 2.88 22.24
N ILE A 90 -8.03 3.96 22.02
CA ILE A 90 -7.87 4.60 20.71
C ILE A 90 -7.16 3.65 19.75
N ARG A 91 -6.08 3.01 20.20
CA ARG A 91 -5.32 2.04 19.38
C ARG A 91 -6.13 0.80 19.05
N ALA A 92 -6.92 0.29 20.00
CA ALA A 92 -7.87 -0.78 19.73
C ALA A 92 -8.87 -0.36 18.62
N GLY A 93 -9.38 0.87 18.68
CA GLY A 93 -10.28 1.43 17.67
C GLY A 93 -9.63 1.49 16.28
N PHE A 94 -8.39 1.98 16.19
CA PHE A 94 -7.67 2.03 14.92
C PHE A 94 -7.46 0.64 14.32
N ALA A 95 -6.96 -0.32 15.11
CA ALA A 95 -6.75 -1.69 14.64
C ALA A 95 -8.07 -2.40 14.29
N GLY A 96 -9.13 -2.18 15.07
CA GLY A 96 -10.47 -2.71 14.79
C GLY A 96 -11.02 -2.23 13.45
N LYS A 97 -10.87 -0.94 13.13
CA LYS A 97 -11.30 -0.41 11.84
C LYS A 97 -10.61 -1.11 10.66
N VAL A 98 -9.32 -1.42 10.77
CA VAL A 98 -8.60 -2.16 9.72
C VAL A 98 -9.17 -3.57 9.56
N VAL A 99 -9.43 -4.26 10.67
CA VAL A 99 -10.04 -5.60 10.64
C VAL A 99 -11.39 -5.56 9.92
N ASP A 100 -12.23 -4.58 10.23
CA ASP A 100 -13.54 -4.42 9.62
C ASP A 100 -13.42 -4.14 8.11
N GLU A 101 -12.56 -3.20 7.72
CA GLU A 101 -12.36 -2.82 6.32
C GLU A 101 -11.75 -3.95 5.48
N LEU A 102 -10.76 -4.66 6.00
CA LEU A 102 -10.16 -5.80 5.32
C LEU A 102 -11.16 -6.97 5.21
N THR A 103 -11.93 -7.26 6.26
CA THR A 103 -12.92 -8.35 6.24
C THR A 103 -14.07 -8.06 5.27
N ALA A 104 -14.39 -6.79 5.05
CA ALA A 104 -15.41 -6.36 4.09
C ALA A 104 -14.97 -6.45 2.62
N LEU A 105 -13.68 -6.68 2.33
CA LEU A 105 -13.22 -6.83 0.96
C LEU A 105 -13.80 -8.09 0.30
N PRO A 106 -14.19 -8.02 -0.99
CA PRO A 106 -14.57 -9.22 -1.72
C PRO A 106 -13.38 -10.20 -1.85
N PRO A 107 -13.63 -11.45 -2.25
CA PRO A 107 -12.58 -12.39 -2.62
C PRO A 107 -11.58 -11.74 -3.59
N SER A 108 -10.29 -12.00 -3.36
CA SER A 108 -9.23 -11.37 -4.12
C SER A 108 -9.25 -11.85 -5.57
N PRO A 109 -9.21 -10.94 -6.56
CA PRO A 109 -8.95 -11.31 -7.95
C PRO A 109 -7.47 -11.65 -8.18
N ILE A 110 -6.61 -11.44 -7.17
CA ILE A 110 -5.16 -11.63 -7.23
C ILE A 110 -4.81 -13.00 -6.63
N PRO A 111 -4.09 -13.87 -7.36
CA PRO A 111 -3.51 -15.09 -6.79
C PRO A 111 -2.74 -14.79 -5.50
N GLY A 112 -3.07 -15.49 -4.42
CA GLY A 112 -2.48 -15.29 -3.09
C GLY A 112 -3.01 -14.07 -2.30
N GLY A 113 -3.81 -13.19 -2.90
CA GLY A 113 -4.30 -11.97 -2.24
C GLY A 113 -5.21 -12.23 -1.05
N ASP A 114 -6.00 -13.30 -1.07
CA ASP A 114 -6.82 -13.72 0.08
C ASP A 114 -5.95 -14.19 1.27
N THR A 115 -4.81 -14.83 0.99
CA THR A 115 -3.84 -15.23 2.02
C THR A 115 -3.20 -14.01 2.66
N VAL A 116 -2.81 -13.03 1.85
CA VAL A 116 -2.27 -11.73 2.33
C VAL A 116 -3.31 -11.00 3.18
N ARG A 117 -4.55 -10.88 2.69
CA ARG A 117 -5.65 -10.25 3.43
C ARG A 117 -5.86 -10.94 4.78
N LYS A 118 -5.89 -12.28 4.81
CA LYS A 118 -6.05 -13.03 6.05
C LYS A 118 -4.90 -12.77 7.04
N SER A 119 -3.65 -12.79 6.58
CA SER A 119 -2.49 -12.51 7.42
C SER A 119 -2.58 -11.13 8.07
N LEU A 120 -2.99 -10.11 7.30
CA LEU A 120 -3.20 -8.76 7.81
C LEU A 120 -4.35 -8.70 8.83
N VAL A 121 -5.49 -9.32 8.51
CA VAL A 121 -6.62 -9.40 9.46
C VAL A 121 -6.18 -10.03 10.78
N ASP A 122 -5.41 -11.12 10.73
CA ASP A 122 -4.92 -11.80 11.92
C ASP A 122 -3.96 -10.90 12.73
N GLN A 123 -3.06 -10.17 12.06
CA GLN A 123 -2.14 -9.22 12.70
C GLN A 123 -2.86 -8.05 13.38
N TYR A 124 -3.77 -7.38 12.67
CA TYR A 124 -4.54 -6.26 13.23
C TYR A 124 -5.52 -6.71 14.32
N THR A 125 -6.04 -7.93 14.23
CA THR A 125 -6.83 -8.54 15.30
C THR A 125 -6.00 -8.71 16.57
N ALA A 126 -4.78 -9.26 16.45
CA ALA A 126 -3.89 -9.42 17.59
C ALA A 126 -3.54 -8.08 18.26
N ALA A 127 -3.29 -7.02 17.47
CA ALA A 127 -3.03 -5.69 17.99
C ALA A 127 -4.25 -5.10 18.72
N ARG A 128 -5.46 -5.21 18.13
CA ARG A 128 -6.72 -4.79 18.75
C ARG A 128 -6.95 -5.50 20.08
N ASP A 129 -6.79 -6.82 20.08
CA ASP A 129 -7.10 -7.65 21.24
C ASP A 129 -6.10 -7.44 22.38
N ALA A 130 -4.81 -7.24 22.06
CA ALA A 130 -3.80 -6.84 23.03
C ALA A 130 -4.16 -5.49 23.68
N ALA A 131 -4.55 -4.50 22.87
CA ALA A 131 -4.95 -3.18 23.36
C ALA A 131 -6.16 -3.24 24.30
N ASN A 132 -7.20 -3.97 23.88
CA ASN A 132 -8.41 -4.20 24.69
C ASN A 132 -8.09 -4.92 26.01
N THR A 133 -7.24 -5.94 25.96
CA THR A 133 -6.83 -6.70 27.14
C THR A 133 -6.05 -5.83 28.12
N GLY A 134 -5.10 -5.02 27.62
CA GLY A 134 -4.35 -4.07 28.44
C GLY A 134 -5.27 -3.05 29.12
N LYS A 135 -6.20 -2.46 28.36
CA LYS A 135 -7.19 -1.52 28.87
C LYS A 135 -8.05 -2.15 29.97
N GLN A 136 -8.60 -3.33 29.72
CA GLN A 136 -9.44 -4.04 30.68
C GLN A 136 -8.68 -4.36 31.98
N ARG A 137 -7.38 -4.66 31.88
CA ARG A 137 -6.54 -4.92 33.05
C ARG A 137 -6.35 -3.66 33.90
N LEU A 138 -6.17 -2.50 33.27
CA LEU A 138 -6.09 -1.19 33.96
C LEU A 138 -7.42 -0.75 34.59
N GLU A 139 -8.55 -1.18 34.01
CA GLU A 139 -9.88 -0.94 34.58
C GLU A 139 -10.10 -1.79 35.84
N LYS A 140 -9.61 -3.03 35.83
CA LYS A 140 -9.73 -3.98 36.96
C LYS A 140 -8.73 -3.72 38.08
N SER A 141 -7.56 -3.17 37.78
CA SER A 141 -6.48 -2.93 38.74
C SER A 141 -5.59 -1.79 38.25
N GLY A 142 -4.85 -1.14 39.14
CA GLY A 142 -3.62 -0.48 38.68
C GLY A 142 -2.59 -0.36 39.77
N ASN A 143 -2.32 -1.52 40.33
CA ASN A 143 -0.99 -1.83 40.81
C ASN A 143 0.04 -1.75 39.66
N SER A 144 1.32 -1.77 40.03
CA SER A 144 2.44 -1.74 39.08
C SER A 144 2.33 -2.83 38.00
N ALA A 145 1.98 -4.06 38.39
CA ALA A 145 1.84 -5.17 37.44
C ALA A 145 0.78 -4.95 36.34
N ALA A 146 -0.29 -4.21 36.62
CA ALA A 146 -1.28 -3.84 35.60
C ALA A 146 -0.78 -2.70 34.71
N MET A 147 0.00 -1.76 35.26
CA MET A 147 0.69 -0.73 34.46
C MET A 147 1.72 -1.35 33.52
N ASP A 148 2.55 -2.27 34.00
CA ASP A 148 3.57 -2.97 33.19
C ASP A 148 2.93 -3.75 32.05
N ALA A 149 1.85 -4.50 32.34
CA ALA A 149 1.10 -5.23 31.32
C ALA A 149 0.45 -4.31 30.28
N ALA A 150 0.02 -3.11 30.69
CA ALA A 150 -0.54 -2.12 29.77
C ALA A 150 0.51 -1.48 28.88
N ILE A 151 1.73 -1.26 29.39
CA ILE A 151 2.88 -0.81 28.59
C ILE A 151 3.27 -1.89 27.57
N GLN A 152 3.31 -3.17 27.98
CA GLN A 152 3.55 -4.27 27.03
C GLN A 152 2.45 -4.37 25.96
N ALA A 153 1.19 -4.12 26.33
CA ALA A 153 0.10 -4.07 25.37
C ALA A 153 0.29 -2.93 24.36
N MET A 154 0.78 -1.77 24.80
CA MET A 154 1.13 -0.65 23.91
C MET A 154 2.18 -1.05 22.88
N ASP A 155 3.22 -1.78 23.26
CA ASP A 155 4.22 -2.28 22.31
C ASP A 155 3.61 -3.22 21.28
N ALA A 156 2.73 -4.13 21.72
CA ALA A 156 2.01 -5.04 20.82
C ALA A 156 1.13 -4.29 19.80
N THR A 157 0.53 -3.15 20.19
CA THR A 157 -0.28 -2.33 19.26
C THR A 157 0.53 -1.69 18.14
N GLN A 158 1.84 -1.55 18.31
CA GLN A 158 2.73 -0.91 17.34
C GLN A 158 3.27 -1.88 16.30
N LYS A 159 3.18 -3.19 16.55
CA LYS A 159 3.66 -4.21 15.62
C LYS A 159 3.13 -4.05 14.19
N PRO A 160 1.84 -3.76 13.94
CA PRO A 160 1.38 -3.56 12.56
C PRO A 160 2.03 -2.35 11.88
N ILE A 161 2.52 -1.35 12.62
CA ILE A 161 3.25 -0.22 12.03
C ILE A 161 4.66 -0.65 11.63
N THR A 162 5.32 -1.47 12.45
CA THR A 162 6.73 -1.83 12.30
C THR A 162 6.98 -3.11 11.50
N GLU A 163 5.99 -4.01 11.47
CA GLU A 163 6.12 -5.38 10.96
C GLU A 163 5.22 -5.65 9.75
N THR A 164 4.29 -4.74 9.37
CA THR A 164 3.51 -4.95 8.13
C THR A 164 4.47 -4.92 6.95
N PRO A 165 4.68 -6.06 6.26
CA PRO A 165 5.63 -6.12 5.17
C PRO A 165 5.16 -5.27 4.00
N ASP A 166 6.11 -4.88 3.14
CA ASP A 166 5.78 -4.43 1.80
C ASP A 166 4.82 -5.46 1.17
N LEU A 167 3.63 -5.01 0.76
CA LEU A 167 2.55 -5.87 0.29
C LEU A 167 2.85 -6.44 -1.10
N MET A 168 3.71 -5.77 -1.86
CA MET A 168 3.95 -6.07 -3.28
C MET A 168 4.69 -7.40 -3.51
N PRO A 169 5.74 -7.76 -2.75
CA PRO A 169 6.39 -9.07 -2.88
C PRO A 169 5.50 -10.27 -2.50
N ALA A 170 4.44 -10.06 -1.73
CA ALA A 170 3.56 -11.12 -1.25
C ALA A 170 2.41 -11.46 -2.23
N LEU A 171 2.15 -10.60 -3.22
CA LEU A 171 1.10 -10.78 -4.22
C LEU A 171 1.71 -11.38 -5.51
N THR A 172 1.30 -12.59 -5.88
CA THR A 172 1.93 -13.35 -6.98
C THR A 172 1.25 -13.10 -8.34
N ILE A 173 1.23 -11.83 -8.78
CA ILE A 173 0.90 -11.44 -10.17
C ILE A 173 2.21 -11.06 -10.89
N ASP A 174 2.23 -11.10 -12.22
CA ASP A 174 3.31 -10.47 -13.00
C ASP A 174 3.49 -9.03 -12.49
N THR A 175 4.66 -8.74 -11.94
CA THR A 175 4.89 -7.50 -11.18
C THR A 175 4.51 -6.25 -11.97
N GLN A 176 4.52 -6.28 -13.31
CA GLN A 176 4.04 -5.16 -14.12
C GLN A 176 2.52 -4.92 -14.03
N ASP A 177 1.70 -5.96 -14.13
CA ASP A 177 0.24 -5.82 -14.06
C ASP A 177 -0.21 -5.43 -12.65
N LEU A 178 0.45 -5.97 -11.63
CA LEU A 178 0.20 -5.59 -10.23
C LEU A 178 0.53 -4.12 -9.99
N MET A 179 1.68 -3.66 -10.48
CA MET A 179 2.11 -2.27 -10.31
C MET A 179 1.22 -1.30 -11.09
N ALA A 180 0.75 -1.68 -12.29
CA ALA A 180 -0.21 -0.88 -13.05
C ALA A 180 -1.54 -0.75 -12.29
N ALA A 181 -2.07 -1.86 -11.76
CA ALA A 181 -3.30 -1.82 -10.97
C ALA A 181 -3.13 -1.04 -9.66
N ALA A 182 -1.99 -1.17 -8.98
CA ALA A 182 -1.67 -0.42 -7.77
C ALA A 182 -1.51 1.08 -8.06
N ALA A 183 -0.97 1.47 -9.22
CA ALA A 183 -0.86 2.87 -9.62
C ALA A 183 -2.23 3.53 -9.88
N GLU A 184 -3.22 2.76 -10.34
CA GLU A 184 -4.59 3.25 -10.50
C GLU A 184 -5.42 3.20 -9.20
N ALA A 185 -5.01 2.37 -8.24
CA ALA A 185 -5.61 2.31 -6.92
C ALA A 185 -5.22 3.55 -6.11
N LYS A 186 -6.10 4.57 -6.12
CA LYS A 186 -5.84 5.89 -5.54
C LYS A 186 -5.37 5.84 -4.08
N LYS A 187 -5.89 4.91 -3.28
CA LYS A 187 -5.50 4.74 -1.88
C LYS A 187 -4.18 4.00 -1.68
N CYS A 188 -3.54 3.48 -2.72
CA CYS A 188 -2.19 2.90 -2.67
C CYS A 188 -1.07 3.92 -2.86
N ALA A 189 -1.38 5.18 -3.15
CA ALA A 189 -0.43 6.26 -2.99
C ALA A 189 -0.12 6.45 -1.49
N ALA A 190 1.15 6.39 -1.11
CA ALA A 190 1.56 6.61 0.28
C ALA A 190 1.01 7.95 0.79
N PRO A 191 0.47 8.02 2.03
CA PRO A 191 -0.01 9.28 2.57
C PRO A 191 1.16 10.27 2.71
N HIS A 192 1.06 11.40 2.01
CA HIS A 192 1.93 12.56 2.19
C HIS A 192 1.60 13.32 3.48
#